data_AF-A0A7C8ZV60-F1
#
_entry.id   AF-A0A7C8ZV60-F1
#
_cell.length_a   1.000
_cell.length_b   1.000
_cell.length_c   1.000
_cell.angle_alpha   90.00
_cell.angle_beta   90.00
_cell.angle_gamma   90.00
#
_symmetry.space_group_name_H-M   'P 1'
#
loop_
_entity.id
_entity.type
_entity.pdbx_description
1 polymer ?
#
loop_
_entity_poly.entity_id
_entity_poly.type
_entity_poly.pdbx_seq_one_letter_code
_entity_poly.pdbx_strand_id
1 'polypeptide(L)'
;VDLKPDLPREAERIKQCKGRVFALQDEPEVSRVWLPFDDAPGLAMARAFGDFCLKEYGVISMPEFSHRILTERDQFIVLASDGVSLCCYVHYLLQCIICKCCACRIVTFRLC
;
A
#
# COMPACT_ATOMS: atom_id res chain seq x y z
N VAL A 1 -4.85 3.09 5.81
CA VAL A 1 -3.62 3.92 5.85
C VAL A 1 -2.65 3.33 4.85
N ASP A 2 -2.25 4.11 3.85
CA ASP A 2 -1.37 3.64 2.78
C ASP A 2 0.05 3.43 3.33
N LEU A 3 0.68 2.33 2.95
CA LEU A 3 1.97 1.91 3.47
C LEU A 3 3.10 2.59 2.69
N LYS A 4 3.11 3.93 2.79
CA LYS A 4 4.12 4.76 2.15
C LYS A 4 5.47 4.56 2.83
N PRO A 5 6.58 4.64 2.08
CA PRO A 5 7.92 4.46 2.63
C PRO A 5 8.34 5.57 3.60
N ASP A 6 7.66 6.72 3.59
CA ASP A 6 7.79 7.82 4.56
C ASP A 6 7.17 7.52 5.94
N LEU A 7 6.38 6.46 6.10
CA LEU A 7 5.87 6.08 7.42
C LEU A 7 7.03 5.69 8.34
N PRO A 8 7.05 6.14 9.61
CA PRO A 8 8.19 5.93 10.50
C PRO A 8 8.55 4.46 10.68
N ARG A 9 7.55 3.57 10.75
CA ARG A 9 7.77 2.13 10.87
C ARG A 9 8.44 1.51 9.63
N GLU A 10 8.04 1.97 8.44
CA GLU A 10 8.56 1.44 7.18
C GLU A 10 9.94 2.06 6.89
N ALA A 11 10.07 3.37 7.07
CA ALA A 11 11.32 4.11 6.92
C ALA A 11 12.43 3.58 7.83
N GLU A 12 12.12 3.31 9.10
CA GLU A 12 13.09 2.75 10.06
C GLU A 12 13.57 1.37 9.62
N ARG A 13 12.66 0.50 9.17
CA ARG A 13 13.02 -0.82 8.64
C ARG A 13 13.92 -0.71 7.41
N ILE A 14 13.57 0.17 6.47
CA ILE A 14 14.36 0.38 5.25
C ILE A 14 15.76 0.89 5.60
N LYS A 15 15.88 1.84 6.53
CA LYS A 15 17.18 2.34 7.02
C LYS A 15 18.02 1.25 7.69
N GLN A 16 17.40 0.40 8.51
CA GLN A 16 18.08 -0.74 9.15
C GLN A 16 18.60 -1.75 8.12
N CYS A 17 17.87 -1.94 7.02
CA CYS A 17 18.27 -2.77 5.88
C CYS A 17 19.20 -2.04 4.89
N LYS A 18 19.78 -0.89 5.24
CA LYS A 18 20.65 -0.07 4.37
C LYS A 18 19.98 0.44 3.09
N GLY A 19 18.65 0.42 3.00
CA GLY A 19 17.92 1.05 1.92
C GLY A 19 17.87 2.57 2.08
N ARG A 20 17.63 3.28 0.98
CA ARG A 20 17.47 4.74 0.96
C ARG A 20 16.01 5.09 0.68
N VAL A 21 15.47 6.09 1.37
CA VAL A 21 14.13 6.63 1.13
C VAL A 21 14.24 8.12 0.88
N PHE A 22 13.87 8.56 -0.31
CA PHE A 22 13.76 9.99 -0.65
C PHE A 22 12.83 10.18 -1.85
N ALA A 23 12.30 11.40 -1.97
CA ALA A 23 11.51 11.82 -3.12
C ALA A 23 12.40 12.44 -4.20
N LEU A 24 12.01 12.29 -5.47
CA LEU A 24 12.67 12.98 -6.58
C LEU A 24 12.44 14.49 -6.45
N GLN A 25 13.38 15.30 -6.95
CA GLN A 25 13.21 16.76 -6.96
C GLN A 25 12.01 17.20 -7.80
N ASP A 26 11.73 16.46 -8.89
CA ASP A 26 10.59 16.71 -9.78
C ASP A 26 9.24 16.27 -9.16
N GLU A 27 9.26 15.32 -8.21
CA GLU A 27 8.07 14.77 -7.54
C GLU A 27 8.28 14.66 -6.02
N PRO A 28 8.27 15.79 -5.28
CA PRO A 28 8.55 15.79 -3.84
C PRO A 28 7.47 15.10 -3.00
N GLU A 29 6.28 14.89 -3.57
CA GLU A 29 5.13 14.27 -2.88
C GLU A 29 5.22 12.72 -2.87
N VAL A 30 6.07 12.14 -3.72
CA VAL A 30 6.21 10.69 -3.87
C VAL A 30 7.56 10.24 -3.34
N SER A 31 7.57 9.76 -2.09
CA SER A 31 8.75 9.08 -1.53
C SER A 31 8.95 7.74 -2.21
N ARG A 32 10.19 7.44 -2.58
CA ARG A 32 10.57 6.18 -3.23
C ARG A 32 11.68 5.49 -2.46
N VAL A 33 11.73 4.17 -2.57
CA VAL A 33 12.78 3.31 -2.04
C VAL A 33 13.81 3.09 -3.14
N TRP A 34 15.07 3.28 -2.78
CA TRP A 34 16.23 3.19 -3.66
C TRP A 34 17.25 2.20 -3.11
N LEU A 35 18.00 1.56 -4.01
CA LEU A 35 19.17 0.76 -3.64
C LEU A 35 20.21 1.64 -2.93
N PRO A 36 21.12 1.11 -2.10
CA PRO A 36 22.16 1.91 -1.46
C PRO A 36 23.20 2.49 -2.42
N PHE A 37 23.49 1.77 -3.51
CA PHE A 37 24.57 2.10 -4.43
C PHE A 37 24.10 2.76 -5.72
N ASP A 38 22.81 2.65 -6.04
CA ASP A 38 22.25 3.13 -7.28
C ASP A 38 20.85 3.71 -7.06
N ASP A 39 20.48 4.72 -7.85
CA ASP A 39 19.18 5.38 -7.81
C ASP A 39 18.20 4.64 -8.73
N ALA A 40 18.16 3.32 -8.59
CA ALA A 40 17.25 2.41 -9.28
C ALA A 40 16.75 1.34 -8.30
N PRO A 41 15.55 0.74 -8.49
CA PRO A 41 14.52 1.05 -9.48
C PRO A 41 13.56 2.20 -9.10
N GLY A 42 13.56 2.68 -7.85
CA GLY A 42 12.71 3.81 -7.41
C GLY A 42 11.27 3.43 -7.08
N LEU A 43 11.08 2.48 -6.16
CA LEU A 43 9.77 1.94 -5.80
C LEU A 43 9.00 2.89 -4.87
N ALA A 44 7.80 3.33 -5.29
CA ALA A 44 6.97 4.27 -4.51
C ALA A 44 6.26 3.65 -3.29
N MET A 45 6.41 2.34 -3.07
CA MET A 45 5.75 1.59 -2.01
C MET A 45 6.79 0.89 -1.12
N ALA A 46 6.52 0.81 0.18
CA ALA A 46 7.39 0.09 1.11
C ALA A 46 7.21 -1.44 1.06
N ARG A 47 6.13 -1.90 0.41
CA ARG A 47 5.73 -3.30 0.34
C ARG A 47 5.26 -3.63 -1.06
N ALA A 48 5.83 -4.67 -1.65
CA ALA A 48 5.49 -5.10 -3.00
C ALA A 48 5.82 -6.59 -3.20
N PHE A 49 5.13 -7.21 -4.16
CA PHE A 49 5.45 -8.54 -4.67
C PHE A 49 6.37 -8.43 -5.88
N GLY A 50 7.34 -9.34 -6.03
CA GLY A 50 8.20 -9.40 -7.21
C GLY A 50 9.45 -8.51 -7.20
N ASP A 51 9.58 -7.54 -6.31
CA ASP A 51 10.77 -6.67 -6.21
C ASP A 51 11.93 -7.32 -5.42
N PHE A 52 12.46 -8.43 -5.94
CA PHE A 52 13.49 -9.24 -5.27
C PHE A 52 14.73 -8.43 -4.86
N CYS A 53 15.19 -7.51 -5.72
CA CYS A 53 16.35 -6.67 -5.45
C CYS A 53 16.13 -5.75 -4.25
N LEU A 54 14.91 -5.25 -4.02
CA LEU A 54 14.59 -4.35 -2.91
C LEU A 54 14.23 -5.07 -1.62
N LYS A 55 13.98 -6.40 -1.68
CA LYS A 55 13.65 -7.17 -0.47
C LYS A 55 14.77 -7.19 0.56
N GLU A 56 16.02 -7.17 0.12
CA GLU A 56 17.19 -7.10 1.00
C GLU A 56 17.33 -5.71 1.66
N TYR A 57 16.68 -4.69 1.10
CA TYR A 57 16.76 -3.30 1.54
C TYR A 57 15.50 -2.82 2.28
N GLY A 58 14.70 -3.76 2.80
CA GLY A 58 13.58 -3.47 3.70
C GLY A 58 12.21 -3.41 3.04
N VAL A 59 12.11 -3.70 1.74
CA VAL A 59 10.82 -3.94 1.08
C VAL A 59 10.32 -5.33 1.44
N ILE A 60 9.09 -5.44 1.92
CA ILE A 60 8.52 -6.73 2.33
C ILE A 60 7.29 -7.07 1.49
N SER A 61 7.10 -8.34 1.18
CA SER A 61 5.89 -8.83 0.51
C SER A 61 4.79 -9.25 1.49
N MET A 62 4.92 -8.87 2.77
CA MET A 62 3.97 -9.23 3.82
C MET A 62 2.91 -8.13 3.96
N PRO A 63 1.64 -8.41 3.62
CA PRO A 63 0.57 -7.43 3.79
C PRO A 63 0.28 -7.19 5.27
N GLU A 64 -0.37 -6.07 5.56
CA GLU A 64 -0.91 -5.83 6.90
C GLU A 64 -2.28 -6.51 7.03
N PHE A 65 -2.47 -7.28 8.10
CA PHE A 65 -3.72 -7.94 8.41
C PHE A 65 -4.51 -7.12 9.43
N SER A 66 -5.74 -6.77 9.06
CA SER A 66 -6.71 -6.21 10.01
C SER A 66 -7.91 -7.17 10.10
N HIS A 67 -8.36 -7.42 11.33
CA HIS A 67 -9.56 -8.21 11.57
C HIS A 67 -10.64 -7.30 12.14
N ARG A 68 -11.81 -7.31 11.52
CA ARG A 68 -12.96 -6.56 11.98
C ARG A 68 -14.16 -7.50 12.07
N ILE A 69 -14.83 -7.47 13.22
CA ILE A 69 -16.11 -8.16 13.39
C ILE A 69 -17.17 -7.27 12.75
N LEU A 70 -17.89 -7.84 11.78
CA LEU A 70 -18.98 -7.14 11.11
C LEU A 70 -20.17 -7.03 12.07
N THR A 71 -20.73 -5.84 12.15
CA THR A 71 -21.96 -5.56 12.89
C THR A 71 -23.09 -5.26 11.91
N GLU A 72 -24.35 -5.30 12.33
CA GLU A 72 -25.49 -4.95 11.46
C GLU A 72 -25.45 -3.52 10.92
N ARG A 73 -24.59 -2.65 11.48
CA ARG A 73 -24.35 -1.28 10.99
C ARG A 73 -23.46 -1.24 9.75
N ASP A 74 -22.77 -2.34 9.42
CA ASP A 74 -21.85 -2.43 8.29
C ASP A 74 -22.56 -2.95 7.05
N GLN A 75 -22.95 -2.07 6.14
CA GLN A 75 -23.78 -2.44 4.99
C GLN A 75 -22.99 -2.99 3.78
N PHE A 76 -21.76 -2.52 3.55
CA PHE A 76 -20.90 -2.98 2.45
C PHE A 76 -19.43 -2.68 2.71
N ILE A 77 -18.54 -3.43 2.04
CA ILE A 77 -17.09 -3.20 2.06
C ILE A 77 -16.63 -2.85 0.66
N VAL A 78 -15.86 -1.76 0.55
CA VAL A 78 -15.26 -1.32 -0.70
C VAL A 78 -13.78 -1.70 -0.70
N LEU A 79 -13.38 -2.47 -1.70
CA LEU A 79 -11.99 -2.72 -2.04
C LEU A 79 -11.70 -1.99 -3.35
N ALA A 80 -10.70 -1.12 -3.34
CA ALA A 80 -10.31 -0.33 -4.50
C ALA A 80 -8.78 -0.25 -4.56
N SER A 81 -8.25 -0.25 -5.78
CA SER A 81 -6.84 0.02 -6.05
C SER A 81 -6.58 1.52 -6.13
N ASP A 82 -5.31 1.93 -6.04
CA ASP A 82 -4.89 3.34 -5.94
C ASP A 82 -5.39 4.27 -7.07
N GLY A 83 -5.84 3.71 -8.20
CA GLY A 83 -6.49 4.48 -9.27
C GLY A 83 -7.84 5.10 -8.89
N VAL A 84 -8.56 4.51 -7.93
CA VAL A 84 -9.84 5.05 -7.44
C VAL A 84 -9.60 6.15 -6.40
N SER A 85 -8.51 6.05 -5.63
CA SER A 85 -8.09 7.03 -4.62
C SER A 85 -7.83 8.41 -5.22
N LEU A 86 -7.22 8.45 -6.41
CA LEU A 86 -6.88 9.70 -7.09
C LEU A 86 -8.05 10.31 -7.87
N CYS A 87 -9.00 9.48 -8.34
CA CYS A 87 -9.98 9.88 -9.34
C CYS A 87 -11.38 10.19 -8.78
N CYS A 88 -11.77 9.61 -7.64
CA CYS A 88 -13.18 9.61 -7.22
C CYS A 88 -13.42 10.36 -5.90
N TYR A 89 -14.00 11.57 -6.01
CA TYR A 89 -14.85 12.13 -4.96
C TYR A 89 -15.89 11.07 -4.57
N VAL A 90 -15.94 10.77 -3.27
CA VAL A 90 -16.60 9.62 -2.59
C VAL A 90 -18.09 9.42 -2.93
N HIS A 91 -18.71 10.31 -3.70
CA HIS A 91 -20.14 10.29 -4.03
C HIS A 91 -20.54 9.29 -5.13
N TYR A 92 -19.64 8.89 -6.04
CA TYR A 92 -19.98 8.04 -7.20
C TYR A 92 -19.78 6.53 -6.99
N LEU A 93 -19.18 6.10 -5.87
CA LEU A 93 -18.80 4.70 -5.63
C LEU A 93 -19.95 3.75 -5.25
N LEU A 94 -21.09 4.27 -4.81
CA LEU A 94 -22.24 3.45 -4.38
C LEU A 94 -22.92 2.71 -5.56
N GLN A 95 -22.74 3.14 -6.80
CA GLN A 95 -23.45 2.57 -7.95
C GLN A 95 -22.75 1.36 -8.58
N CYS A 96 -21.41 1.23 -8.45
CA CYS A 96 -20.64 0.28 -9.26
C CYS A 96 -20.21 -1.01 -8.54
N ILE A 97 -20.24 -1.07 -7.21
CA ILE A 97 -19.72 -2.20 -6.42
C ILE A 97 -20.86 -3.03 -5.84
N ILE A 98 -21.80 -3.46 -6.70
CA ILE A 98 -22.74 -4.54 -6.34
C ILE A 98 -22.21 -5.82 -6.99
N CYS A 99 -21.08 -6.32 -6.49
CA CYS A 99 -20.71 -7.71 -6.70
C CYS A 99 -21.21 -8.50 -5.48
N LYS A 100 -22.37 -9.15 -5.64
CA LYS A 100 -22.94 -10.05 -4.64
C LYS A 100 -21.97 -11.22 -4.40
N CYS A 101 -21.24 -11.18 -3.30
CA CYS A 101 -20.63 -12.39 -2.74
C CYS A 101 -21.19 -12.61 -1.34
N CYS A 102 -22.26 -13.42 -1.28
CA CYS A 102 -22.76 -14.00 -0.03
C CYS A 102 -21.65 -14.86 0.59
N ALA A 103 -21.50 -14.72 1.91
CA ALA A 103 -20.62 -15.49 2.78
C ALA A 103 -19.11 -15.33 2.55
N CYS A 104 -18.46 -14.46 3.33
CA CYS A 104 -17.14 -14.79 3.87
C CYS A 104 -16.76 -13.84 5.00
N ARG A 105 -16.05 -14.37 6.01
CA ARG A 105 -15.22 -13.58 6.92
C ARG A 105 -14.28 -12.74 6.07
N ILE A 106 -14.51 -11.44 5.97
CA ILE A 106 -13.67 -10.56 5.16
C ILE A 106 -12.38 -10.30 5.93
N VAL A 107 -11.33 -11.03 5.57
CA VAL A 107 -9.95 -10.64 5.84
C VAL A 107 -9.61 -9.62 4.77
N THR A 108 -9.47 -8.36 5.15
CA THR A 108 -9.03 -7.32 4.20
C THR A 108 -7.57 -7.57 3.87
N PHE A 109 -7.32 -8.25 2.75
CA PHE A 109 -5.99 -8.34 2.16
C PHE A 109 -5.72 -7.03 1.42
N ARG A 110 -4.87 -6.17 1.98
CA ARG A 110 -4.44 -4.97 1.28
C ARG A 110 -3.23 -5.34 0.42
N LEU A 111 -3.53 -5.84 -0.79
CA LEU A 111 -2.53 -6.02 -1.84
C LEU A 111 -2.28 -4.68 -2.53
N CYS A 112 -1.00 -4.36 -2.65
CA CYS A 112 -0.50 -3.48 -3.70
C CYS A 112 -0.68 -4.19 -5.05
#